data_AF-A0A8T8WM78-F1
#
_entry.id   AF-A0A8T8WM78-F1
#
_cell.length_a   1.000
_cell.length_b   1.000
_cell.length_c   1.000
_cell.angle_alpha   90.00
_cell.angle_beta   90.00
_cell.angle_gamma   90.00
#
_symmetry.space_group_name_H-M   'P 1'
#
loop_
_entity.id
_entity.type
_entity.pdbx_description
1 polymer ?
#
loop_
_entity_poly.entity_id
_entity_poly.type
_entity_poly.pdbx_seq_one_letter_code
_entity_poly.pdbx_strand_id
1 'polypeptide(L)'
;MNSLFLSPSESDLQTIQKRFNGVVTYLTSGGKINNGAQKTKPFLLYGDGWRIRQDMKSELRNADGETIPKADGSGNVLIEDDSLMVQKQQEAKTIAEKDAVAQGKSASEAEDQYPYWSDSIQGYTFDQKWGDSPTVGVFDSGSSAIAFTLMDTDKALINLGPKALRGGRLHAVDVTAVANSLFEDHTPPTGSTITSIAEVAPQATAIFHELFHLVWGDSLMYPSVGEEYQFQRMTGYESRGSGKKAFTKRYAMRNPQSYAYAAIAYDYTQNVQYKISNKKSAPVEFFTGFASYEKS
;
A
#
# COMPACT_ATOMS: atom_id res chain seq x y z
N MET A 1 -14.90 8.57 -9.52
CA MET A 1 -13.67 8.51 -10.34
C MET A 1 -13.04 9.86 -10.61
N ASN A 2 -13.79 10.90 -11.02
CA ASN A 2 -13.22 12.21 -11.37
C ASN A 2 -12.35 12.85 -10.28
N SER A 3 -12.82 12.92 -9.03
CA SER A 3 -12.03 13.51 -7.94
C SER A 3 -10.82 12.67 -7.56
N LEU A 4 -11.00 11.35 -7.41
CA LEU A 4 -9.94 10.40 -7.00
C LEU A 4 -8.78 10.28 -8.00
N PHE A 5 -9.02 10.60 -9.27
CA PHE A 5 -8.00 10.61 -10.33
C PHE A 5 -7.83 11.99 -10.98
N LEU A 6 -8.28 13.06 -10.30
CA LEU A 6 -8.01 14.46 -10.68
C LEU A 6 -8.36 14.78 -12.15
N SER A 7 -9.62 14.55 -12.53
CA SER A 7 -10.15 14.77 -13.88
C SER A 7 -9.36 14.00 -14.94
N PRO A 8 -9.46 12.65 -14.94
CA PRO A 8 -8.78 11.80 -15.91
C PRO A 8 -9.29 12.08 -17.34
N SER A 9 -8.38 12.06 -18.33
CA SER A 9 -8.78 12.01 -19.73
C SER A 9 -9.35 10.62 -20.08
N GLU A 10 -9.88 10.47 -21.29
CA GLU A 10 -10.32 9.16 -21.78
C GLU A 10 -9.20 8.12 -21.79
N SER A 11 -7.99 8.50 -22.20
CA SER A 11 -6.80 7.61 -22.15
C SER A 11 -6.42 7.23 -20.71
N ASP A 12 -6.59 8.16 -19.77
CA ASP A 12 -6.34 7.90 -18.35
C ASP A 12 -7.37 6.89 -17.81
N LEU A 13 -8.64 7.04 -18.18
CA LEU A 13 -9.71 6.11 -17.82
C LEU A 13 -9.45 4.70 -18.35
N GLN A 14 -9.00 4.56 -19.60
CA GLN A 14 -8.59 3.26 -20.17
C GLN A 14 -7.45 2.63 -19.36
N THR A 15 -6.47 3.43 -18.93
CA THR A 15 -5.36 2.96 -18.08
C THR A 15 -5.84 2.53 -16.70
N ILE A 16 -6.74 3.30 -16.08
CA ILE A 16 -7.35 3.00 -14.79
C ILE A 16 -8.16 1.71 -14.88
N GLN A 17 -8.99 1.57 -15.90
CA GLN A 17 -9.79 0.37 -16.14
C GLN A 17 -8.91 -0.86 -16.38
N LYS A 18 -7.87 -0.74 -17.21
CA LYS A 18 -6.89 -1.80 -17.41
C LYS A 18 -6.31 -2.28 -16.07
N ARG A 19 -6.00 -1.36 -15.17
CA ARG A 19 -5.42 -1.68 -13.85
C ARG A 19 -6.38 -2.40 -12.93
N PHE A 20 -7.63 -1.92 -12.83
CA PHE A 20 -8.68 -2.64 -12.12
C PHE A 20 -8.86 -4.06 -12.68
N ASN A 21 -8.98 -4.18 -14.00
CA ASN A 21 -9.19 -5.47 -14.65
C ASN A 21 -8.02 -6.43 -14.39
N GLY A 22 -6.77 -5.96 -14.34
CA GLY A 22 -5.64 -6.82 -13.99
C GLY A 22 -5.75 -7.41 -12.59
N VAL A 23 -6.14 -6.60 -11.59
CA VAL A 23 -6.37 -7.09 -10.22
C VAL A 23 -7.55 -8.06 -10.17
N VAL A 24 -8.65 -7.76 -10.86
CA VAL A 24 -9.82 -8.65 -10.95
C VAL A 24 -9.47 -9.98 -11.62
N THR A 25 -8.73 -9.96 -12.73
CA THR A 25 -8.25 -11.17 -13.41
C THR A 25 -7.35 -11.99 -12.50
N TYR A 26 -6.44 -11.33 -11.78
CA TYR A 26 -5.57 -12.01 -10.82
C TYR A 26 -6.36 -12.68 -9.69
N LEU A 27 -7.36 -12.00 -9.13
CA LEU A 27 -8.22 -12.57 -8.09
C LEU A 27 -9.07 -13.75 -8.57
N THR A 28 -9.53 -13.74 -9.82
CA THR A 28 -10.43 -14.78 -10.36
C THR A 28 -9.70 -15.98 -10.94
N SER A 29 -8.51 -15.77 -11.51
CA SER A 29 -7.81 -16.80 -12.30
C SER A 29 -6.32 -16.92 -11.98
N GLY A 30 -5.80 -16.13 -11.03
CA GLY A 30 -4.38 -15.96 -10.82
C GLY A 30 -3.70 -15.29 -12.01
N GLY A 31 -2.39 -15.48 -12.15
CA GLY A 31 -1.66 -15.07 -13.33
C GLY A 31 -0.33 -14.41 -13.02
N LYS A 32 0.16 -13.66 -14.00
CA LYS A 32 1.44 -12.96 -13.89
C LYS A 32 1.33 -11.76 -12.95
N ILE A 33 2.40 -11.50 -12.23
CA ILE A 33 2.57 -10.37 -11.31
C ILE A 33 3.70 -9.47 -11.82
N ASN A 34 3.90 -8.33 -11.16
CA ASN A 34 4.90 -7.32 -11.55
C ASN A 34 4.74 -6.86 -13.02
N ASN A 35 3.52 -6.49 -13.41
CA ASN A 35 3.17 -6.11 -14.78
C ASN A 35 3.57 -7.17 -15.83
N GLY A 36 3.51 -8.45 -15.46
CA GLY A 36 3.83 -9.56 -16.34
C GLY A 36 5.29 -10.05 -16.29
N ALA A 37 6.17 -9.39 -15.53
CA ALA A 37 7.58 -9.74 -15.44
C ALA A 37 7.82 -11.03 -14.63
N GLN A 38 6.93 -11.35 -13.69
CA GLN A 38 7.05 -12.52 -12.83
C GLN A 38 5.83 -13.45 -13.00
N LYS A 39 6.09 -14.76 -12.93
CA LYS A 39 5.07 -15.83 -13.00
C LYS A 39 5.01 -16.66 -11.72
N THR A 40 5.86 -16.37 -10.75
CA THR A 40 5.93 -17.11 -9.49
C THR A 40 4.66 -16.86 -8.68
N LYS A 41 4.19 -17.91 -8.01
CA LYS A 41 3.08 -17.78 -7.08
C LYS A 41 3.56 -16.96 -5.87
N PRO A 42 2.92 -15.83 -5.54
CA PRO A 42 3.35 -15.04 -4.41
C PRO A 42 2.95 -15.67 -3.08
N PHE A 43 3.66 -15.29 -2.04
CA PHE A 43 3.34 -15.67 -0.67
C PHE A 43 2.34 -14.70 -0.06
N LEU A 44 1.46 -15.23 0.79
CA LEU A 44 0.63 -14.44 1.69
C LEU A 44 1.06 -14.76 3.12
N LEU A 45 1.67 -13.79 3.78
CA LEU A 45 2.26 -13.92 5.10
C LEU A 45 1.47 -13.08 6.12
N TYR A 46 1.70 -13.35 7.41
CA TYR A 46 1.04 -12.65 8.49
C TYR A 46 2.01 -12.33 9.64
N GLY A 47 1.95 -11.08 10.13
CA GLY A 47 2.77 -10.58 11.23
C GLY A 47 4.24 -10.38 10.86
N ASP A 48 5.09 -10.21 11.88
CA ASP A 48 6.53 -9.99 11.68
C ASP A 48 7.35 -11.29 11.78
N GLY A 49 6.77 -12.36 12.31
CA GLY A 49 7.47 -13.62 12.60
C GLY A 49 7.87 -14.47 11.38
N TRP A 50 7.66 -14.01 10.15
CA TRP A 50 8.02 -14.74 8.93
C TRP A 50 9.50 -14.58 8.55
N ARG A 51 10.20 -13.61 9.13
CA ARG A 51 11.63 -13.35 8.89
C ARG A 51 12.34 -12.88 10.17
N ILE A 52 13.64 -13.10 10.25
CA ILE A 52 14.49 -12.74 11.38
C ILE A 52 15.65 -11.88 10.89
N ARG A 53 15.84 -10.71 11.51
CA ARG A 53 16.97 -9.82 11.20
C ARG A 53 18.30 -10.52 11.46
N GLN A 54 19.21 -10.36 10.53
CA GLN A 54 20.60 -10.79 10.59
C GLN A 54 21.51 -9.55 10.51
N ASP A 55 22.79 -9.75 10.78
CA ASP A 55 23.83 -8.76 10.49
C ASP A 55 24.61 -9.19 9.24
N MET A 56 25.31 -8.25 8.59
CA MET A 56 26.18 -8.61 7.47
C MET A 56 27.30 -9.59 7.88
N LYS A 57 27.61 -9.68 9.18
CA LYS A 57 28.55 -10.64 9.76
C LYS A 57 27.92 -11.99 10.14
N SER A 58 26.62 -12.17 9.93
CA SER A 58 25.95 -13.45 10.13
C SER A 58 26.35 -14.45 9.04
N GLU A 59 26.23 -15.74 9.33
CA GLU A 59 26.50 -16.81 8.36
C GLU A 59 25.47 -16.76 7.21
N LEU A 60 25.98 -16.85 5.98
CA LEU A 60 25.18 -16.88 4.77
C LEU A 60 24.48 -18.23 4.63
N ARG A 61 23.20 -18.19 4.30
CA ARG A 61 22.37 -19.37 4.02
C ARG A 61 22.12 -19.55 2.54
N ASN A 62 22.15 -20.80 2.09
CA ASN A 62 21.80 -21.20 0.73
C ASN A 62 20.27 -21.32 0.55
N ALA A 63 19.82 -21.73 -0.64
CA ALA A 63 18.40 -21.90 -0.95
C ALA A 63 17.70 -23.01 -0.14
N ASP A 64 18.46 -23.92 0.48
CA ASP A 64 17.94 -24.96 1.38
C ASP A 64 17.87 -24.47 2.84
N GLY A 65 18.41 -23.28 3.13
CA GLY A 65 18.48 -22.67 4.46
C GLY A 65 19.70 -23.09 5.28
N GLU A 66 20.64 -23.81 4.66
CA GLU A 66 21.86 -24.31 5.29
C GLU A 66 23.00 -23.29 5.17
N THR A 67 23.88 -23.28 6.17
CA THR A 67 25.10 -22.45 6.17
C THR A 67 26.12 -23.00 5.19
N ILE A 68 26.88 -22.12 4.54
CA ILE A 68 27.85 -22.50 3.51
C ILE A 68 29.27 -22.51 4.10
N PRO A 69 29.98 -23.66 4.18
CA PRO A 69 31.36 -23.69 4.66
C PRO A 69 32.33 -22.96 3.73
N LYS A 70 33.34 -22.28 4.28
CA LYS A 70 34.44 -21.71 3.51
C LYS A 70 35.34 -22.83 2.97
N ALA A 71 35.85 -22.64 1.76
CA ALA A 71 36.70 -23.63 1.09
C ALA A 71 38.02 -23.91 1.84
N ASP A 72 38.50 -22.95 2.63
CA ASP A 72 39.71 -23.07 3.45
C ASP A 72 39.48 -23.70 4.83
N GLY A 73 38.22 -24.05 5.16
CA GLY A 73 37.84 -24.62 6.46
C GLY A 73 37.88 -23.65 7.63
N SER A 74 38.03 -22.34 7.39
CA SER A 74 38.13 -21.31 8.45
C SER A 74 36.79 -20.98 9.14
N GLY A 75 35.68 -21.56 8.68
CA GLY A 75 34.33 -21.32 9.19
C GLY A 75 33.30 -21.35 8.07
N ASN A 76 32.19 -20.64 8.25
CA ASN A 76 31.16 -20.46 7.23
C ASN A 76 31.32 -19.11 6.51
N VAL A 77 30.88 -19.04 5.26
CA VAL A 77 30.76 -17.81 4.46
C VAL A 77 29.81 -16.86 5.19
N LEU A 78 30.21 -15.60 5.34
CA LEU A 78 29.36 -14.57 5.94
C LEU A 78 28.54 -13.85 4.86
N ILE A 79 27.47 -13.15 5.25
CA ILE A 79 26.65 -12.38 4.30
C ILE A 79 27.50 -11.28 3.61
N GLU A 80 28.42 -10.65 4.32
CA GLU A 80 29.35 -9.65 3.77
C GLU A 80 30.39 -10.21 2.80
N ASP A 81 30.66 -11.52 2.85
CA ASP A 81 31.58 -12.19 1.93
C ASP A 81 30.94 -12.39 0.53
N ASP A 82 29.61 -12.28 0.41
CA ASP A 82 28.88 -12.47 -0.85
C ASP A 82 28.57 -11.12 -1.54
N SER A 83 29.13 -10.94 -2.74
CA SER A 83 29.01 -9.69 -3.48
C SER A 83 27.58 -9.35 -3.91
N LEU A 84 26.73 -10.35 -4.12
CA LEU A 84 25.33 -10.13 -4.46
C LEU A 84 24.55 -9.62 -3.23
N MET A 85 24.83 -10.13 -2.04
CA MET A 85 24.21 -9.63 -0.80
C MET A 85 24.62 -8.20 -0.49
N VAL A 86 25.91 -7.86 -0.66
CA VAL A 86 26.40 -6.48 -0.53
C VAL A 86 25.70 -5.55 -1.53
N GLN A 87 25.56 -5.99 -2.79
CA GLN A 87 24.83 -5.23 -3.81
C GLN A 87 23.37 -5.00 -3.41
N LYS A 88 22.66 -6.04 -2.96
CA LYS A 88 21.26 -5.94 -2.54
C LYS A 88 21.07 -5.00 -1.34
N GLN A 89 22.00 -5.00 -0.39
CA GLN A 89 21.97 -4.05 0.72
C GLN A 89 22.09 -2.59 0.22
N GLN A 90 22.99 -2.35 -0.73
CA GLN A 90 23.18 -1.01 -1.31
C GLN A 90 21.97 -0.56 -2.14
N GLU A 91 21.34 -1.47 -2.88
CA GLU A 91 20.10 -1.20 -3.62
C GLU A 91 18.96 -0.85 -2.67
N ALA A 92 18.78 -1.62 -1.58
CA ALA A 92 17.80 -1.31 -0.54
C ALA A 92 18.08 0.05 0.12
N LYS A 93 19.34 0.39 0.40
CA LYS A 93 19.72 1.69 0.97
C LYS A 93 19.34 2.83 0.01
N THR A 94 19.61 2.66 -1.28
CA THR A 94 19.26 3.64 -2.32
C THR A 94 17.75 3.85 -2.43
N ILE A 95 16.95 2.81 -2.21
CA ILE A 95 15.48 2.91 -2.16
C ILE A 95 15.05 3.68 -0.92
N ALA A 96 15.58 3.34 0.27
CA ALA A 96 15.27 4.03 1.52
C ALA A 96 15.62 5.54 1.47
N GLU A 97 16.72 5.91 0.81
CA GLU A 97 17.11 7.30 0.56
C GLU A 97 16.10 8.05 -0.31
N LYS A 98 15.59 7.42 -1.36
CA LYS A 98 14.55 8.00 -2.22
C LYS A 98 13.25 8.20 -1.44
N ASP A 99 12.88 7.23 -0.60
CA ASP A 99 11.68 7.30 0.21
C ASP A 99 11.77 8.38 1.29
N ALA A 100 12.94 8.54 1.94
CA ALA A 100 13.19 9.64 2.87
C ALA A 100 12.98 11.00 2.19
N VAL A 101 13.55 11.20 0.99
CA VAL A 101 13.36 12.42 0.20
C VAL A 101 11.90 12.63 -0.20
N ALA A 102 11.20 11.58 -0.60
CA ALA A 102 9.77 11.64 -0.92
C ALA A 102 8.91 12.04 0.29
N GLN A 103 9.34 11.66 1.49
CA GLN A 103 8.71 12.04 2.76
C GLN A 103 9.11 13.44 3.26
N GLY A 104 9.97 14.17 2.53
CA GLY A 104 10.42 15.51 2.89
C GLY A 104 11.61 15.55 3.86
N LYS A 105 12.31 14.43 4.03
CA LYS A 105 13.56 14.32 4.78
C LYS A 105 14.76 14.40 3.82
N SER A 106 15.98 14.52 4.36
CA SER A 106 17.20 14.35 3.58
C SER A 106 17.50 12.87 3.33
N ALA A 107 18.23 12.56 2.25
CA ALA A 107 18.65 11.19 1.96
C ALA A 107 19.53 10.60 3.08
N SER A 108 20.36 11.42 3.71
CA SER A 108 21.20 11.01 4.84
C SER A 108 20.43 10.61 6.11
N GLU A 109 19.14 10.98 6.19
CA GLU A 109 18.25 10.54 7.27
C GLU A 109 17.59 9.18 6.98
N ALA A 110 17.91 8.54 5.85
CA ALA A 110 17.44 7.20 5.58
C ALA A 110 18.09 6.20 6.52
N GLU A 111 17.27 5.31 7.08
CA GLU A 111 17.71 4.25 7.98
C GLU A 111 18.66 3.27 7.28
N ASP A 112 19.54 2.66 8.06
CA ASP A 112 20.40 1.59 7.55
C ASP A 112 19.59 0.33 7.26
N GLN A 113 20.02 -0.39 6.22
CA GLN A 113 19.31 -1.57 5.72
C GLN A 113 20.03 -2.84 6.14
N TYR A 114 19.28 -3.76 6.74
CA TYR A 114 19.78 -5.01 7.30
C TYR A 114 19.23 -6.20 6.52
N PRO A 115 20.01 -7.28 6.38
CA PRO A 115 19.48 -8.53 5.86
C PRO A 115 18.48 -9.15 6.84
N TYR A 116 17.39 -9.68 6.33
CA TYR A 116 16.43 -10.49 7.06
C TYR A 116 16.28 -11.84 6.36
N TRP A 117 16.54 -12.92 7.07
CA TRP A 117 16.35 -14.28 6.57
C TRP A 117 14.92 -14.75 6.84
N SER A 118 14.31 -15.43 5.88
CA SER A 118 13.02 -16.10 6.06
C SER A 118 13.13 -17.57 5.70
N ASP A 119 12.78 -18.44 6.66
CA ASP A 119 12.65 -19.87 6.41
C ASP A 119 11.45 -20.17 5.50
N SER A 120 10.38 -19.37 5.58
CA SER A 120 9.15 -19.59 4.80
C SER A 120 9.35 -19.38 3.30
N ILE A 121 10.15 -18.37 2.94
CA ILE A 121 10.48 -18.11 1.54
C ILE A 121 11.91 -18.54 1.21
N GLN A 122 12.64 -19.22 2.10
CA GLN A 122 14.04 -19.63 1.95
C GLN A 122 14.89 -18.57 1.21
N GLY A 123 14.94 -17.36 1.79
CA GLY A 123 15.55 -16.23 1.12
C GLY A 123 15.74 -15.01 2.00
N TYR A 124 16.60 -14.11 1.54
CA TYR A 124 16.88 -12.84 2.19
C TYR A 124 16.04 -11.71 1.60
N THR A 125 15.57 -10.84 2.48
CA THR A 125 15.03 -9.51 2.17
C THR A 125 15.86 -8.46 2.89
N PHE A 126 15.76 -7.19 2.49
CA PHE A 126 16.48 -6.09 3.14
C PHE A 126 15.48 -5.04 3.62
N ASP A 127 15.68 -4.54 4.84
CA ASP A 127 14.80 -3.54 5.46
C ASP A 127 15.51 -2.85 6.63
N GLN A 128 14.92 -1.77 7.14
CA GLN A 128 15.43 -1.05 8.32
C GLN A 128 15.36 -1.88 9.61
N LYS A 129 16.08 -1.43 10.64
CA LYS A 129 15.95 -1.97 12.00
C LYS A 129 14.67 -1.45 12.66
N TRP A 130 13.68 -2.32 12.86
CA TRP A 130 12.38 -1.95 13.46
C TRP A 130 12.32 -2.00 14.99
N GLY A 131 13.32 -2.62 15.64
CA GLY A 131 13.39 -2.75 17.09
C GLY A 131 14.64 -3.51 17.53
N ASP A 132 14.90 -3.58 18.83
CA ASP A 132 16.13 -4.22 19.34
C ASP A 132 16.12 -5.73 19.17
N SER A 133 14.99 -6.40 19.38
CA SER A 133 14.84 -7.82 19.05
C SER A 133 14.92 -8.03 17.52
N PRO A 134 15.65 -9.05 17.03
CA PRO A 134 15.71 -9.37 15.60
C PRO A 134 14.38 -9.92 15.03
N THR A 135 13.42 -10.25 15.90
CA THR A 135 12.07 -10.72 15.50
C THR A 135 11.07 -9.59 15.35
N VAL A 136 11.41 -8.37 15.79
CA VAL A 136 10.51 -7.22 15.68
C VAL A 136 10.63 -6.66 14.27
N GLY A 137 9.49 -6.59 13.58
CA GLY A 137 9.36 -5.99 12.26
C GLY A 137 8.45 -4.76 12.30
N VAL A 138 7.93 -4.42 11.13
CA VAL A 138 7.13 -3.20 10.94
C VAL A 138 5.88 -3.19 11.83
N PHE A 139 5.21 -4.32 12.05
CA PHE A 139 3.92 -4.32 12.75
C PHE A 139 4.04 -4.22 14.28
N ASP A 140 5.10 -4.79 14.85
CA ASP A 140 5.35 -4.80 16.29
C ASP A 140 6.17 -3.58 16.76
N SER A 141 6.76 -2.82 15.84
CA SER A 141 7.54 -1.59 16.12
C SER A 141 6.71 -0.39 16.60
N GLY A 142 5.37 -0.48 16.54
CA GLY A 142 4.47 0.66 16.74
C GLY A 142 4.14 1.43 15.46
N SER A 143 4.61 0.98 14.29
CA SER A 143 4.22 1.54 12.99
C SER A 143 2.69 1.53 12.78
N SER A 144 2.23 2.48 11.96
CA SER A 144 0.84 2.51 11.47
C SER A 144 0.59 1.56 10.29
N ALA A 145 1.61 0.87 9.78
CA ALA A 145 1.46 -0.06 8.65
C ALA A 145 0.39 -1.13 8.93
N ILE A 146 -0.41 -1.43 7.91
CA ILE A 146 -1.48 -2.43 7.98
C ILE A 146 -1.10 -3.67 7.17
N ALA A 147 -0.53 -3.47 5.99
CA ALA A 147 0.01 -4.49 5.12
C ALA A 147 1.16 -3.90 4.31
N PHE A 148 1.92 -4.75 3.61
CA PHE A 148 2.87 -4.32 2.60
C PHE A 148 3.10 -5.43 1.57
N THR A 149 3.58 -5.05 0.39
CA THR A 149 4.01 -5.96 -0.67
C THR A 149 5.53 -5.87 -0.85
N LEU A 150 6.20 -7.00 -1.05
CA LEU A 150 7.60 -7.02 -1.48
C LEU A 150 7.72 -7.72 -2.83
N MET A 151 8.47 -7.08 -3.73
CA MET A 151 8.76 -7.55 -5.09
C MET A 151 10.26 -7.73 -5.35
N ASP A 152 11.10 -7.48 -4.34
CA ASP A 152 12.57 -7.42 -4.42
C ASP A 152 13.28 -8.77 -4.51
N THR A 153 12.52 -9.87 -4.56
CA THR A 153 13.10 -11.20 -4.76
C THR A 153 12.44 -11.90 -5.96
N ASP A 154 12.99 -13.04 -6.37
CA ASP A 154 12.32 -14.01 -7.23
C ASP A 154 10.96 -14.47 -6.66
N LYS A 155 10.72 -14.20 -5.37
CA LYS A 155 9.52 -14.49 -4.60
C LYS A 155 8.81 -13.18 -4.22
N ALA A 156 7.70 -12.90 -4.88
CA ALA A 156 6.82 -11.82 -4.46
C ALA A 156 5.99 -12.24 -3.24
N LEU A 157 5.63 -11.29 -2.38
CA LEU A 157 4.78 -11.55 -1.24
C LEU A 157 3.92 -10.35 -0.86
N ILE A 158 2.79 -10.63 -0.24
CA ILE A 158 2.01 -9.69 0.55
C ILE A 158 2.10 -10.13 2.01
N ASN A 159 2.45 -9.23 2.91
CA ASN A 159 2.45 -9.48 4.34
C ASN A 159 1.38 -8.66 5.04
N LEU A 160 0.54 -9.32 5.83
CA LEU A 160 -0.58 -8.71 6.53
C LEU A 160 -0.25 -8.53 8.01
N GLY A 161 -0.41 -7.32 8.52
CA GLY A 161 -0.27 -7.06 9.95
C GLY A 161 -1.52 -7.47 10.74
N PRO A 162 -1.45 -7.51 12.08
CA PRO A 162 -2.62 -7.80 12.92
C PRO A 162 -3.80 -6.84 12.67
N LYS A 163 -3.51 -5.58 12.31
CA LYS A 163 -4.53 -4.58 11.95
C LYS A 163 -5.29 -4.98 10.68
N ALA A 164 -4.66 -5.65 9.70
CA ALA A 164 -5.30 -6.08 8.45
C ALA A 164 -6.41 -7.12 8.64
N LEU A 165 -6.53 -7.73 9.83
CA LEU A 165 -7.58 -8.69 10.15
C LEU A 165 -8.60 -8.15 11.17
N ARG A 166 -8.42 -6.91 11.65
CA ARG A 166 -9.26 -6.28 12.68
C ARG A 166 -10.02 -5.11 12.06
N GLY A 167 -11.23 -5.35 11.57
CA GLY A 167 -12.09 -4.27 11.05
C GLY A 167 -13.45 -4.75 10.56
N GLY A 168 -14.18 -3.82 9.94
CA GLY A 168 -15.55 -4.02 9.44
C GLY A 168 -15.61 -4.66 8.06
N ARG A 169 -16.82 -5.11 7.71
CA ARG A 169 -17.18 -5.52 6.35
C ARG A 169 -17.71 -4.32 5.57
N LEU A 170 -17.73 -4.44 4.25
CA LEU A 170 -18.42 -3.48 3.40
C LEU A 170 -19.89 -3.39 3.86
N HIS A 171 -20.45 -2.18 3.89
CA HIS A 171 -21.82 -1.90 4.37
C HIS A 171 -22.07 -2.15 5.87
N ALA A 172 -21.02 -2.30 6.69
CA ALA A 172 -21.19 -2.48 8.14
C ALA A 172 -21.49 -1.17 8.91
N VAL A 173 -21.39 -0.02 8.25
CA VAL A 173 -21.60 1.30 8.85
C VAL A 173 -22.85 1.93 8.27
N ASP A 174 -23.75 2.40 9.14
CA ASP A 174 -24.90 3.22 8.76
C ASP A 174 -24.41 4.59 8.29
N VAL A 175 -24.66 4.89 7.01
CA VAL A 175 -24.16 6.11 6.39
C VAL A 175 -25.03 7.31 6.75
N THR A 176 -24.39 8.34 7.29
CA THR A 176 -24.97 9.68 7.39
C THR A 176 -24.38 10.58 6.31
N ALA A 177 -25.24 11.16 5.48
CA ALA A 177 -24.86 11.97 4.33
C ALA A 177 -25.60 13.32 4.31
N VAL A 178 -25.01 14.30 3.63
CA VAL A 178 -25.64 15.61 3.39
C VAL A 178 -25.65 15.95 1.89
N ALA A 179 -26.51 16.89 1.49
CA ALA A 179 -26.52 17.34 0.10
C ALA A 179 -25.15 17.93 -0.26
N ASN A 180 -24.61 17.55 -1.42
CA ASN A 180 -23.32 18.05 -1.90
C ASN A 180 -23.28 19.59 -2.04
N SER A 181 -24.42 20.21 -2.31
CA SER A 181 -24.59 21.67 -2.39
C SER A 181 -24.40 22.42 -1.08
N LEU A 182 -24.29 21.72 0.05
CA LEU A 182 -24.02 22.31 1.37
C LEU A 182 -22.53 22.34 1.70
N PHE A 183 -21.66 21.76 0.87
CA PHE A 183 -20.22 21.83 1.08
C PHE A 183 -19.71 23.20 0.65
N GLU A 184 -18.90 23.81 1.51
CA GLU A 184 -18.20 25.07 1.24
C GLU A 184 -16.70 24.78 1.22
N ASP A 185 -15.97 25.24 0.21
CA ASP A 185 -14.52 25.02 0.04
C ASP A 185 -14.07 23.58 0.32
N HIS A 186 -14.78 22.62 -0.27
CA HIS A 186 -14.50 21.18 -0.14
C HIS A 186 -14.60 20.62 1.29
N THR A 187 -15.30 21.34 2.17
CA THR A 187 -15.48 21.00 3.57
C THR A 187 -16.97 20.79 3.86
N PRO A 188 -17.34 19.76 4.62
CA PRO A 188 -18.72 19.57 5.04
C PRO A 188 -19.22 20.70 5.97
N PRO A 189 -20.55 20.90 6.09
CA PRO A 189 -21.13 21.85 7.04
C PRO A 189 -20.63 21.66 8.47
N THR A 190 -20.29 22.75 9.16
CA THR A 190 -19.85 22.68 10.56
C THR A 190 -20.94 22.09 11.46
N GLY A 191 -20.55 21.19 12.38
CA GLY A 191 -21.46 20.55 13.34
C GLY A 191 -22.31 19.41 12.78
N SER A 192 -22.13 19.06 11.50
CA SER A 192 -22.76 17.88 10.92
C SER A 192 -22.00 16.61 11.29
N THR A 193 -22.72 15.54 11.60
CA THR A 193 -22.15 14.19 11.71
C THR A 193 -22.27 13.55 10.34
N ILE A 194 -21.17 13.48 9.58
CA ILE A 194 -21.16 12.92 8.23
C ILE A 194 -20.13 11.80 8.17
N THR A 195 -20.53 10.68 7.60
CA THR A 195 -19.66 9.51 7.44
C THR A 195 -18.60 9.78 6.39
N SER A 196 -17.33 9.55 6.72
CA SER A 196 -16.23 9.60 5.78
C SER A 196 -16.05 8.29 5.02
N ILE A 197 -15.39 8.34 3.86
CA ILE A 197 -15.05 7.14 3.09
C ILE A 197 -14.11 6.20 3.85
N ALA A 198 -13.27 6.75 4.73
CA ALA A 198 -12.38 5.97 5.56
C ALA A 198 -13.14 5.13 6.60
N GLU A 199 -14.26 5.64 7.12
CA GLU A 199 -15.11 4.91 8.08
C GLU A 199 -15.85 3.72 7.43
N VAL A 200 -16.25 3.86 6.16
CA VAL A 200 -16.92 2.77 5.42
C VAL A 200 -15.96 1.80 4.74
N ALA A 201 -14.66 2.13 4.68
CA ALA A 201 -13.67 1.30 4.02
C ALA A 201 -13.52 -0.03 4.81
N PRO A 202 -13.79 -1.20 4.18
CA PRO A 202 -13.64 -2.47 4.86
C PRO A 202 -12.16 -2.76 5.13
N GLN A 203 -11.87 -3.67 6.05
CA GLN A 203 -10.46 -4.04 6.32
C GLN A 203 -9.77 -4.68 5.10
N ALA A 204 -10.55 -5.35 4.25
CA ALA A 204 -10.08 -5.93 2.98
C ALA A 204 -9.51 -4.88 2.01
N THR A 205 -9.77 -3.58 2.23
CA THR A 205 -9.16 -2.46 1.50
C THR A 205 -7.65 -2.53 1.50
N ALA A 206 -7.02 -2.92 2.63
CA ALA A 206 -5.58 -3.04 2.72
C ALA A 206 -5.03 -4.12 1.77
N ILE A 207 -5.64 -5.31 1.76
CA ILE A 207 -5.27 -6.38 0.82
C ILE A 207 -5.52 -5.91 -0.62
N PHE A 208 -6.65 -5.25 -0.87
CA PHE A 208 -6.98 -4.76 -2.20
C PHE A 208 -5.97 -3.72 -2.71
N HIS A 209 -5.49 -2.83 -1.84
CA HIS A 209 -4.37 -1.91 -2.11
C HIS A 209 -3.11 -2.69 -2.50
N GLU A 210 -2.67 -3.64 -1.66
CA GLU A 210 -1.47 -4.44 -1.90
C GLU A 210 -1.52 -5.25 -3.20
N LEU A 211 -2.71 -5.71 -3.61
CA LEU A 211 -2.87 -6.42 -4.88
C LEU A 211 -2.50 -5.57 -6.09
N PHE A 212 -2.63 -4.24 -6.05
CA PHE A 212 -2.14 -3.43 -7.15
C PHE A 212 -0.62 -3.39 -7.21
N HIS A 213 0.08 -3.25 -6.07
CA HIS A 213 1.54 -3.36 -6.02
C HIS A 213 1.99 -4.71 -6.57
N LEU A 214 1.35 -5.79 -6.13
CA LEU A 214 1.67 -7.13 -6.58
C LEU A 214 1.47 -7.29 -8.09
N VAL A 215 0.29 -6.94 -8.61
CA VAL A 215 -0.08 -7.20 -10.01
C VAL A 215 0.67 -6.31 -10.98
N TRP A 216 0.84 -5.03 -10.66
CA TRP A 216 1.39 -4.02 -11.58
C TRP A 216 2.82 -3.59 -11.25
N GLY A 217 3.34 -3.93 -10.07
CA GLY A 217 4.65 -3.53 -9.60
C GLY A 217 4.73 -2.06 -9.20
N ASP A 218 5.70 -1.74 -8.33
CA ASP A 218 5.91 -0.38 -7.81
C ASP A 218 6.32 0.61 -8.89
N SER A 219 6.93 0.13 -9.97
CA SER A 219 7.22 0.96 -11.16
C SER A 219 5.97 1.64 -11.74
N LEU A 220 4.78 1.06 -11.55
CA LEU A 220 3.49 1.56 -11.99
C LEU A 220 2.55 1.96 -10.85
N MET A 221 2.74 1.41 -9.65
CA MET A 221 1.83 1.55 -8.51
C MET A 221 2.49 2.14 -7.26
N TYR A 222 3.67 2.76 -7.40
CA TYR A 222 4.25 3.57 -6.34
C TYR A 222 4.47 5.01 -6.87
N PRO A 223 3.83 6.05 -6.29
CA PRO A 223 4.09 7.43 -6.68
C PRO A 223 5.50 7.85 -6.25
N SER A 224 6.22 8.59 -7.10
CA SER A 224 7.58 9.06 -6.78
C SER A 224 7.63 10.11 -5.64
N VAL A 225 6.49 10.44 -5.04
CA VAL A 225 6.33 11.38 -3.93
C VAL A 225 5.80 10.68 -2.68
N GLY A 226 5.88 9.34 -2.65
CA GLY A 226 5.24 8.48 -1.66
C GLY A 226 3.74 8.33 -1.90
N GLU A 227 3.19 7.27 -1.34
CA GLU A 227 1.74 7.05 -1.30
C GLU A 227 1.03 8.12 -0.49
N GLU A 228 -0.27 8.26 -0.71
CA GLU A 228 -1.14 9.13 0.08
C GLU A 228 -2.44 8.39 0.39
N TYR A 229 -2.89 8.46 1.64
CA TYR A 229 -4.04 7.72 2.15
C TYR A 229 -5.18 8.62 2.60
N GLN A 230 -4.90 9.90 2.86
CA GLN A 230 -5.92 10.88 3.21
C GLN A 230 -6.59 11.40 1.93
N PHE A 231 -7.92 11.28 1.87
CA PHE A 231 -8.68 11.51 0.65
C PHE A 231 -8.44 12.91 0.05
N GLN A 232 -8.58 13.97 0.83
CA GLN A 232 -8.47 15.34 0.32
C GLN A 232 -7.05 15.67 -0.20
N ARG A 233 -6.00 15.09 0.39
CA ARG A 233 -4.62 15.17 -0.11
C ARG A 233 -4.44 14.39 -1.40
N MET A 234 -5.02 13.19 -1.50
CA MET A 234 -5.00 12.38 -2.74
C MET A 234 -5.70 13.11 -3.89
N THR A 235 -6.73 13.90 -3.59
CA THR A 235 -7.50 14.67 -4.58
C THR A 235 -7.04 16.12 -4.70
N GLY A 236 -5.90 16.49 -4.11
CA GLY A 236 -5.31 17.83 -4.24
C GLY A 236 -6.10 18.98 -3.60
N TYR A 237 -7.13 18.69 -2.80
CA TYR A 237 -7.89 19.69 -2.05
C TYR A 237 -7.16 20.14 -0.78
N GLU A 238 -6.29 19.28 -0.23
CA GLU A 238 -5.44 19.62 0.91
C GLU A 238 -3.95 19.52 0.57
N SER A 239 -3.16 20.39 1.19
CA SER A 239 -1.71 20.30 1.16
C SER A 239 -1.23 19.06 1.93
N ARG A 240 -0.18 18.42 1.41
CA ARG A 240 0.49 17.28 2.06
C ARG A 240 1.42 17.71 3.21
N GLY A 241 1.53 19.01 3.47
CA GLY A 241 2.42 19.59 4.48
C GLY A 241 3.65 20.27 3.87
N SER A 242 4.39 21.00 4.70
CA SER A 242 5.59 21.71 4.27
C SER A 242 6.63 20.76 3.67
N GLY A 243 7.25 21.16 2.55
CA GLY A 243 8.28 20.38 1.87
C GLY A 243 7.76 19.22 0.99
N LYS A 244 6.47 18.88 1.04
CA LYS A 244 5.89 17.80 0.22
C LYS A 244 5.25 18.35 -1.06
N LYS A 245 5.52 17.68 -2.19
CA LYS A 245 4.89 18.02 -3.47
C LYS A 245 3.39 17.73 -3.42
N ALA A 246 2.60 18.60 -4.04
CA ALA A 246 1.18 18.40 -4.25
C ALA A 246 0.90 17.10 -5.02
N PHE A 247 -0.22 16.45 -4.70
CA PHE A 247 -0.63 15.24 -5.40
C PHE A 247 -1.19 15.61 -6.77
N THR A 248 -0.69 14.93 -7.81
CA THR A 248 -1.07 15.21 -9.20
C THR A 248 -1.84 14.02 -9.76
N LYS A 249 -2.52 14.21 -10.90
CA LYS A 249 -3.19 13.12 -11.62
C LYS A 249 -2.27 11.91 -11.84
N ARG A 250 -1.02 12.16 -12.24
CA ARG A 250 -0.01 11.11 -12.44
C ARG A 250 0.27 10.34 -11.14
N TYR A 251 0.31 11.02 -10.00
CA TYR A 251 0.51 10.38 -8.70
C TYR A 251 -0.73 9.61 -8.26
N ALA A 252 -1.94 10.16 -8.45
CA ALA A 252 -3.20 9.47 -8.19
C ALA A 252 -3.35 8.18 -9.00
N MET A 253 -2.99 8.20 -10.28
CA MET A 253 -2.98 6.98 -11.09
C MET A 253 -1.92 5.97 -10.62
N ARG A 254 -0.87 6.38 -9.92
CA ARG A 254 0.15 5.46 -9.38
C ARG A 254 -0.10 5.10 -7.92
N ASN A 255 -1.23 5.50 -7.33
CA ASN A 255 -1.52 5.32 -5.91
C ASN A 255 -2.62 4.26 -5.74
N PRO A 256 -2.32 3.05 -5.25
CA PRO A 256 -3.31 2.00 -5.09
C PRO A 256 -4.51 2.40 -4.23
N GLN A 257 -4.30 3.23 -3.20
CA GLN A 257 -5.38 3.74 -2.38
C GLN A 257 -6.43 4.52 -3.19
N SER A 258 -6.03 5.20 -4.28
CA SER A 258 -6.99 5.87 -5.19
C SER A 258 -7.93 4.87 -5.87
N TYR A 259 -7.42 3.69 -6.22
CA TYR A 259 -8.23 2.61 -6.77
C TYR A 259 -9.13 1.98 -5.70
N ALA A 260 -8.60 1.77 -4.49
CA ALA A 260 -9.36 1.19 -3.39
C ALA A 260 -10.56 2.06 -3.01
N TYR A 261 -10.34 3.37 -2.83
CA TYR A 261 -11.44 4.32 -2.59
C TYR A 261 -12.38 4.48 -3.80
N ALA A 262 -11.89 4.35 -5.04
CA ALA A 262 -12.77 4.40 -6.21
C ALA A 262 -13.72 3.20 -6.25
N ALA A 263 -13.23 2.00 -5.88
CA ALA A 263 -14.06 0.80 -5.78
C ALA A 263 -15.11 0.92 -4.67
N ILE A 264 -14.71 1.38 -3.48
CA ILE A 264 -15.63 1.60 -2.34
C ILE A 264 -16.71 2.63 -2.70
N ALA A 265 -16.30 3.79 -3.23
CA ALA A 265 -17.26 4.83 -3.60
C ALA A 265 -18.24 4.33 -4.67
N TYR A 266 -17.74 3.62 -5.69
CA TYR A 266 -18.60 3.05 -6.74
C TYR A 266 -19.61 2.06 -6.17
N ASP A 267 -19.17 1.14 -5.32
CA ASP A 267 -20.03 0.14 -4.71
C ASP A 267 -21.14 0.79 -3.84
N TYR A 268 -20.79 1.76 -3.00
CA TYR A 268 -21.77 2.49 -2.19
C TYR A 268 -22.78 3.27 -3.05
N THR A 269 -22.34 3.90 -4.13
CA THR A 269 -23.25 4.58 -5.05
C THR A 269 -24.22 3.63 -5.74
N GLN A 270 -23.80 2.40 -6.06
CA GLN A 270 -24.69 1.41 -6.66
C GLN A 270 -25.64 0.77 -5.64
N ASN A 271 -25.18 0.54 -4.42
CA ASN A 271 -25.83 -0.38 -3.48
C ASN A 271 -26.44 0.29 -2.24
N VAL A 272 -26.14 1.56 -1.96
CA VAL A 272 -26.59 2.25 -0.73
C VAL A 272 -27.44 3.48 -1.08
N GLN A 273 -28.61 3.56 -0.45
CA GLN A 273 -29.56 4.67 -0.61
C GLN A 273 -29.68 5.46 0.69
N TYR A 274 -29.41 6.76 0.62
CA TYR A 274 -29.63 7.67 1.75
C TYR A 274 -31.07 8.18 1.75
N LYS A 275 -31.75 8.02 2.89
CA LYS A 275 -33.14 8.45 3.06
C LYS A 275 -33.19 9.94 3.43
N ILE A 276 -33.41 10.80 2.43
CA ILE A 276 -33.57 12.25 2.62
C ILE A 276 -34.87 12.59 3.35
N SER A 277 -35.94 11.84 3.06
CA SER A 277 -37.24 11.95 3.76
C SER A 277 -38.03 10.64 3.64
N ASN A 278 -39.22 10.57 4.24
CA ASN A 278 -40.09 9.40 4.13
C ASN A 278 -40.49 9.02 2.69
N LYS A 279 -40.36 9.94 1.72
CA LYS A 279 -40.74 9.70 0.32
C LYS A 279 -39.60 9.88 -0.67
N LYS A 280 -38.38 10.18 -0.20
CA LYS A 280 -37.24 10.51 -1.06
C LYS A 280 -35.97 9.86 -0.55
N SER A 281 -35.30 9.13 -1.43
CA SER A 281 -33.95 8.64 -1.25
C SER A 281 -33.07 9.07 -2.41
N ALA A 282 -31.76 9.05 -2.20
CA ALA A 282 -30.77 9.25 -3.25
C ALA A 282 -29.60 8.27 -3.05
N PRO A 283 -28.89 7.89 -4.12
CA PRO A 283 -27.63 7.16 -4.00
C PRO A 283 -26.64 7.89 -3.09
N VAL A 284 -25.86 7.12 -2.31
CA VAL A 284 -24.73 7.67 -1.56
C VAL A 284 -23.54 7.87 -2.49
N GLU A 285 -22.99 9.07 -2.50
CA GLU A 285 -21.72 9.41 -3.16
C GLU A 285 -20.70 9.86 -2.12
N PHE A 286 -19.45 10.02 -2.52
CA PHE A 286 -18.41 10.59 -1.68
C PHE A 286 -17.81 11.84 -2.31
N PHE A 287 -18.27 13.02 -1.88
CA PHE A 287 -17.69 14.29 -2.27
C PHE A 287 -16.60 14.66 -1.26
N THR A 288 -15.39 14.91 -1.74
CA THR A 288 -14.23 15.32 -0.90
C THR A 288 -13.88 14.34 0.24
N GLY A 289 -14.33 13.09 0.13
CA GLY A 289 -14.09 12.03 1.10
C GLY A 289 -15.21 11.87 2.13
N PHE A 290 -16.28 12.65 2.03
CA PHE A 290 -17.44 12.61 2.92
C PHE A 290 -18.69 12.16 2.17
N ALA A 291 -19.53 11.37 2.83
CA ALA A 291 -20.76 10.87 2.26
C ALA A 291 -21.71 12.04 1.90
N SER A 292 -22.16 12.05 0.65
CA SER A 292 -23.03 13.08 0.10
C SER A 292 -24.11 12.49 -0.80
N TYR A 293 -25.07 13.32 -1.19
CA TYR A 293 -26.02 12.99 -2.25
C TYR A 293 -26.31 14.21 -3.14
N GLU A 294 -26.67 13.97 -4.39
CA GLU A 294 -27.17 15.03 -5.27
C GLU A 294 -28.61 15.39 -4.93
N LYS A 295 -28.88 16.69 -4.74
CA LYS A 295 -30.23 17.17 -4.51
C LYS A 295 -30.99 17.25 -5.83
N SER A 296 -31.81 16.24 -6.11
CA SER A 296 -32.80 16.27 -7.20
C SER A 296 -33.94 17.24 -6.96
#